data_AF-A0A2E6I618-F1
#
_entry.id   AF-A0A2E6I618-F1
#
_cell.length_a   1.000
_cell.length_b   1.000
_cell.length_c   1.000
_cell.angle_alpha   90.00
_cell.angle_beta   90.00
_cell.angle_gamma   90.00
#
_symmetry.space_group_name_H-M   'P 1'
#
loop_
_entity.id
_entity.type
_entity.pdbx_description
1 polymer ?
#
loop_
_entity_poly.entity_id
_entity_poly.type
_entity_poly.pdbx_seq_one_letter_code
_entity_poly.pdbx_strand_id
1 'polypeptide(L)'
;MDVQGRQLSETVWTKLDRKAGAVVELTIRQLRHKISTWVVLSLGAVLMIMLLAFYIDAVRDGFEPVDNDGDSVDEDRDGYPLGQERKYGTSDWDGEQFPGSGTYIYEGEIDWNDENREISGNRTWEGMAYLESTWIDFDYKGGQWDYIIDWDDVTVCPDTRGVVFDDWMPDYSTACQLENGTYVTNGKFTAEGNLSVPMNYFLSWGYITGIFEVPKDPKEMYIDEDDIDWDGSGGSQGIDDDGDCLRIDWFTQNDVNGDLMWWQEPHNPDSNGNGIPCDVIWVIDPETGEVISINADSSVDEDPVDENYVGEAGHRTFVIATGKIAFVLLLGLFLPLFLSLGLVRDETERGTLHYLLSKPIHRGEFILYRVLGYLVVVSIFVLFLSLFMALITSVIGPGDSLVRIGDFPVWLGIAFTTILVLAAYGSLFNTIGLLLPKYGVYLCIVIGVWEFAMGFTTLISPSSTVASLSVSHWGLQLIDSIVLASWPDTIQFSQMSYAFSLDTGLEWIWSPPVHTLDTNNPYMGIITSVVVLLSTSAAMIGIGSAVFSKREIM
;
A
#
# COMPACT_ATOMS: atom_id res chain seq x y z
N MET A 1 -36.21 61.26 2.40
CA MET A 1 -35.16 60.94 1.42
C MET A 1 -34.75 62.24 0.76
N ASP A 2 -33.50 62.65 0.90
CA ASP A 2 -32.97 63.88 0.28
C ASP A 2 -32.77 63.67 -1.23
N VAL A 3 -33.14 64.68 -2.01
CA VAL A 3 -33.29 64.69 -3.48
C VAL A 3 -31.95 64.54 -4.22
N GLN A 4 -30.82 64.57 -3.50
CA GLN A 4 -29.48 64.47 -4.10
C GLN A 4 -28.71 63.17 -3.79
N GLY A 5 -29.22 62.25 -2.97
CA GLY A 5 -28.55 60.96 -2.71
C GLY A 5 -27.10 61.06 -2.17
N ARG A 6 -26.69 62.22 -1.65
CA ARG A 6 -25.30 62.50 -1.25
C ARG A 6 -24.92 61.95 0.13
N GLN A 7 -25.89 61.66 1.00
CA GLN A 7 -25.61 61.17 2.36
C GLN A 7 -25.07 59.72 2.42
N LEU A 8 -25.28 58.89 1.39
CA LEU A 8 -24.67 57.55 1.34
C LEU A 8 -23.20 57.56 0.90
N SER A 9 -22.73 58.68 0.32
CA SER A 9 -21.34 58.86 -0.16
C SER A 9 -20.36 59.38 0.90
N GLU A 10 -20.84 59.67 2.11
CA GLU A 10 -20.04 60.23 3.22
C GLU A 10 -19.89 59.29 4.42
N THR A 11 -20.20 58.00 4.26
CA THR A 11 -19.96 57.01 5.32
C THR A 11 -18.48 56.66 5.42
N VAL A 12 -17.97 56.44 6.63
CA VAL A 12 -16.57 56.04 6.89
C VAL A 12 -16.19 54.80 6.05
N TRP A 13 -17.14 53.88 5.87
CA TRP A 13 -17.01 52.66 5.08
C TRP A 13 -16.78 52.90 3.58
N THR A 14 -17.48 53.87 2.96
CA THR A 14 -17.28 54.19 1.52
C THR A 14 -15.95 54.92 1.26
N LYS A 15 -15.43 55.65 2.25
CA LYS A 15 -14.07 56.26 2.18
C LYS A 15 -12.96 55.25 2.46
N LEU A 16 -13.19 54.29 3.36
CA LEU A 16 -12.25 53.21 3.69
C LEU A 16 -12.13 52.23 2.51
N ASP A 17 -13.24 51.86 1.89
CA ASP A 17 -13.30 50.99 0.70
C ASP A 17 -12.52 51.57 -0.50
N ARG A 18 -12.70 52.86 -0.80
CA ARG A 18 -11.95 53.51 -1.90
C ARG A 18 -10.44 53.64 -1.62
N LYS A 19 -10.04 53.81 -0.35
CA LYS A 19 -8.61 53.86 0.03
C LYS A 19 -7.98 52.47 0.01
N ALA A 20 -8.66 51.48 0.56
CA ALA A 20 -8.23 50.08 0.57
C ALA A 20 -8.08 49.55 -0.85
N GLY A 21 -9.09 49.73 -1.69
CA GLY A 21 -9.08 49.34 -3.10
C GLY A 21 -7.92 49.96 -3.88
N ALA A 22 -7.58 51.23 -3.64
CA ALA A 22 -6.46 51.89 -4.31
C ALA A 22 -5.09 51.28 -3.95
N VAL A 23 -4.87 50.92 -2.68
CA VAL A 23 -3.60 50.29 -2.24
C VAL A 23 -3.50 48.85 -2.76
N VAL A 24 -4.61 48.11 -2.72
CA VAL A 24 -4.74 46.77 -3.28
C VAL A 24 -4.43 46.79 -4.79
N GLU A 25 -5.09 47.68 -5.54
CA GLU A 25 -4.89 47.83 -6.98
C GLU A 25 -3.44 48.22 -7.32
N LEU A 26 -2.86 49.16 -6.56
CA LEU A 26 -1.46 49.55 -6.76
C LEU A 26 -0.51 48.37 -6.53
N THR A 27 -0.77 47.54 -5.51
CA THR A 27 0.01 46.33 -5.24
C THR A 27 -0.11 45.33 -6.37
N ILE A 28 -1.31 45.08 -6.88
CA ILE A 28 -1.55 44.19 -8.03
C ILE A 28 -0.78 44.69 -9.27
N ARG A 29 -0.84 45.99 -9.57
CA ARG A 29 -0.10 46.57 -10.69
C ARG A 29 1.42 46.42 -10.51
N GLN A 30 1.94 46.62 -9.31
CA GLN A 30 3.36 46.42 -9.01
C GLN A 30 3.78 44.96 -9.21
N LEU A 31 3.03 44.01 -8.67
CA LEU A 31 3.30 42.58 -8.84
C LEU A 31 3.24 42.16 -10.31
N ARG A 32 2.29 42.68 -11.08
CA ARG A 32 2.17 42.43 -12.53
C ARG A 32 3.40 42.86 -13.33
N HIS A 33 4.08 43.94 -12.92
CA HIS A 33 5.26 44.45 -13.64
C HIS A 33 6.58 43.85 -13.14
N LYS A 34 6.60 43.15 -12.00
CA LYS A 34 7.79 42.44 -11.52
C LYS A 34 7.99 41.15 -12.33
N ILE A 35 9.15 41.00 -12.98
CA ILE A 35 9.54 39.79 -13.72
C ILE A 35 9.53 38.57 -12.79
N SER A 36 10.00 38.74 -11.55
CA SER A 36 10.02 37.67 -10.54
C SER A 36 8.64 37.06 -10.31
N THR A 37 7.56 37.84 -10.42
CA THR A 37 6.20 37.33 -10.30
C THR A 37 5.90 36.31 -11.38
N TRP A 38 6.07 36.68 -12.65
CA TRP A 38 5.79 35.78 -13.76
C TRP A 38 6.70 34.56 -13.78
N VAL A 39 7.97 34.70 -13.39
CA VAL A 39 8.90 33.57 -13.29
C VAL A 39 8.40 32.55 -12.26
N VAL A 40 8.05 32.98 -11.05
CA VAL A 40 7.61 32.06 -10.00
C VAL A 40 6.26 31.43 -10.33
N LEU A 41 5.31 32.21 -10.88
CA LEU A 41 4.03 31.66 -11.33
C LEU A 41 4.20 30.64 -12.47
N SER A 42 5.08 30.92 -13.43
CA SER A 42 5.36 29.99 -14.55
C SER A 42 6.03 28.72 -14.06
N LEU A 43 6.98 28.82 -13.14
CA LEU A 43 7.66 27.65 -12.57
C LEU A 43 6.68 26.77 -11.78
N GLY A 44 5.75 27.38 -11.05
CA GLY A 44 4.64 26.67 -10.40
C GLY A 44 3.73 25.95 -11.40
N ALA A 45 3.37 26.59 -12.51
CA ALA A 45 2.55 25.96 -13.55
C ALA A 45 3.26 24.81 -14.25
N VAL A 46 4.55 24.97 -14.56
CA VAL A 46 5.37 23.90 -15.17
C VAL A 46 5.49 22.70 -14.24
N LEU A 47 5.66 22.93 -12.94
CA LEU A 47 5.67 21.87 -11.94
C LEU A 47 4.35 21.09 -11.94
N MET A 48 3.20 21.77 -12.00
CA MET A 48 1.90 21.09 -12.06
C MET A 48 1.72 20.28 -13.35
N ILE A 49 2.15 20.82 -14.49
CA ILE A 49 2.09 20.09 -15.77
C ILE A 49 2.99 18.84 -15.73
N MET A 50 4.16 18.93 -15.12
CA MET A 50 5.08 17.79 -14.97
C MET A 50 4.48 16.71 -14.07
N LEU A 51 3.86 17.08 -12.94
CA LEU A 51 3.17 16.13 -12.06
C LEU A 51 2.00 15.44 -12.77
N LEU A 52 1.22 16.19 -13.55
CA LEU A 52 0.15 15.61 -14.37
C LEU A 52 0.69 14.62 -15.42
N ALA A 53 1.85 14.91 -16.03
CA ALA A 53 2.44 14.00 -17.00
C ALA A 53 2.78 12.65 -16.36
N PHE A 54 3.38 12.64 -15.16
CA PHE A 54 3.64 11.40 -14.42
C PHE A 54 2.37 10.68 -14.01
N TYR A 55 1.34 11.41 -13.58
CA TYR A 55 0.05 10.82 -13.24
C TYR A 55 -0.60 10.11 -14.45
N ILE A 56 -0.59 10.76 -15.61
CA ILE A 56 -1.14 10.19 -16.84
C ILE A 56 -0.36 8.95 -17.28
N ASP A 57 0.96 8.95 -17.12
CA ASP A 57 1.81 7.80 -17.45
C ASP A 57 1.49 6.61 -16.53
N ALA A 58 1.43 6.85 -15.21
CA ALA A 58 1.11 5.83 -14.20
C ALA A 58 -0.28 5.21 -14.42
N VAL A 59 -1.31 6.02 -14.71
CA VAL A 59 -2.66 5.49 -14.99
C VAL A 59 -2.71 4.70 -16.30
N ARG A 60 -1.83 4.99 -17.27
CA ARG A 60 -1.85 4.31 -18.57
C ARG A 60 -1.16 2.94 -18.54
N ASP A 61 -0.12 2.79 -17.73
CA ASP A 61 0.69 1.57 -17.73
C ASP A 61 -0.01 0.40 -17.00
N GLY A 62 -1.12 0.67 -16.28
CA GLY A 62 -1.88 -0.33 -15.53
C GLY A 62 -1.21 -0.71 -14.21
N PHE A 63 -1.89 -1.51 -13.40
CA PHE A 63 -1.35 -2.04 -12.15
C PHE A 63 -1.19 -3.56 -12.30
N GLU A 64 -0.04 -4.08 -11.87
CA GLU A 64 0.17 -5.54 -11.80
C GLU A 64 -0.54 -6.04 -10.53
N PRO A 65 -1.39 -7.08 -10.63
CA PRO A 65 -2.02 -7.67 -9.45
C PRO A 65 -0.99 -8.34 -8.55
N VAL A 66 -1.27 -8.36 -7.26
CA VAL A 66 -0.38 -8.85 -6.21
C VAL A 66 -0.86 -10.22 -5.75
N ASP A 67 0.03 -11.19 -5.79
CA ASP A 67 -0.14 -12.50 -5.15
C ASP A 67 0.16 -12.34 -3.64
N ASN A 68 -0.88 -12.28 -2.82
CA ASN A 68 -0.80 -11.86 -1.43
C ASN A 68 -0.42 -12.99 -0.46
N ASP A 69 -0.76 -14.24 -0.77
CA ASP A 69 -0.47 -15.41 0.06
C ASP A 69 0.54 -16.40 -0.60
N GLY A 70 0.92 -16.13 -1.85
CA GLY A 70 2.08 -16.70 -2.53
C GLY A 70 1.81 -18.03 -3.22
N ASP A 71 0.56 -18.35 -3.51
CA ASP A 71 0.14 -19.67 -3.96
C ASP A 71 0.08 -19.81 -5.50
N SER A 72 0.29 -18.71 -6.24
CA SER A 72 0.50 -18.74 -7.70
C SER A 72 1.87 -19.28 -8.14
N VAL A 73 2.78 -19.46 -7.17
CA VAL A 73 4.17 -19.86 -7.38
C VAL A 73 4.25 -21.33 -7.82
N ASP A 74 5.26 -21.65 -8.62
CA ASP A 74 5.57 -23.01 -9.11
C ASP A 74 7.09 -23.18 -8.95
N GLU A 75 7.53 -23.65 -7.79
CA GLU A 75 8.93 -23.73 -7.38
C GLU A 75 9.66 -24.89 -8.08
N ASP A 76 9.00 -26.05 -8.25
CA ASP A 76 9.58 -27.23 -8.89
C ASP A 76 9.47 -27.27 -10.42
N ARG A 77 8.63 -26.39 -11.00
CA ARG A 77 8.44 -26.19 -12.45
C ARG A 77 7.81 -27.37 -13.16
N ASP A 78 7.00 -28.14 -12.46
CA ASP A 78 6.16 -29.15 -13.07
C ASP A 78 4.96 -28.52 -13.83
N GLY A 79 4.68 -27.25 -13.58
CA GLY A 79 3.65 -26.41 -14.19
C GLY A 79 2.30 -26.40 -13.48
N TYR A 80 2.19 -26.94 -12.27
CA TYR A 80 1.07 -26.77 -11.36
C TYR A 80 1.43 -25.68 -10.33
N PRO A 81 0.59 -24.66 -10.12
CA PRO A 81 0.84 -23.66 -9.08
C PRO A 81 0.58 -24.25 -7.69
N LEU A 82 1.22 -23.66 -6.68
CA LEU A 82 1.19 -24.09 -5.28
C LEU A 82 -0.25 -24.18 -4.74
N GLY A 83 -1.16 -23.27 -5.08
CA GLY A 83 -2.58 -23.35 -4.69
C GLY A 83 -3.26 -24.59 -5.26
N GLN A 84 -2.99 -24.93 -6.53
CA GLN A 84 -3.49 -26.17 -7.14
C GLN A 84 -2.91 -27.41 -6.44
N GLU A 85 -1.64 -27.37 -6.08
CA GLU A 85 -1.00 -28.45 -5.35
C GLU A 85 -1.49 -28.60 -3.92
N ARG A 86 -1.75 -27.48 -3.24
CA ARG A 86 -2.41 -27.42 -1.93
C ARG A 86 -3.83 -27.94 -2.01
N LYS A 87 -4.56 -27.77 -3.11
CA LYS A 87 -5.88 -28.37 -3.27
C LYS A 87 -5.85 -29.90 -3.32
N TYR A 88 -4.81 -30.46 -3.94
CA TYR A 88 -4.65 -31.92 -4.14
C TYR A 88 -3.73 -32.62 -3.12
N GLY A 89 -2.98 -31.87 -2.31
CA GLY A 89 -2.03 -32.40 -1.35
C GLY A 89 -0.73 -32.91 -1.97
N THR A 90 -0.26 -32.23 -3.01
CA THR A 90 1.01 -32.50 -3.68
C THR A 90 2.08 -31.48 -3.27
N SER A 91 3.31 -31.63 -3.75
CA SER A 91 4.47 -30.95 -3.17
C SER A 91 5.19 -30.11 -4.21
N ASP A 92 5.11 -28.78 -4.07
CA ASP A 92 5.77 -27.75 -4.90
C ASP A 92 7.31 -27.76 -4.89
N TRP A 93 7.90 -28.66 -4.12
CA TRP A 93 9.35 -28.86 -4.07
C TRP A 93 9.83 -30.08 -4.86
N ASP A 94 8.91 -30.94 -5.32
CA ASP A 94 9.19 -32.22 -5.94
C ASP A 94 8.34 -32.40 -7.19
N GLY A 95 8.87 -31.99 -8.35
CA GLY A 95 8.11 -31.97 -9.62
C GLY A 95 7.73 -33.34 -10.20
N GLU A 96 7.90 -34.40 -9.42
CA GLU A 96 7.33 -35.73 -9.68
C GLU A 96 6.06 -35.99 -8.85
N GLN A 97 5.79 -35.15 -7.85
CA GLN A 97 4.57 -35.06 -7.06
C GLN A 97 3.70 -33.92 -7.56
N PHE A 98 2.98 -34.17 -8.64
CA PHE A 98 1.98 -33.24 -9.19
C PHE A 98 0.56 -33.76 -8.97
N PRO A 99 -0.48 -32.91 -9.06
CA PRO A 99 -1.88 -33.33 -9.03
C PRO A 99 -2.15 -34.51 -9.98
N GLY A 100 -2.44 -35.67 -9.40
CA GLY A 100 -2.68 -36.93 -10.14
C GLY A 100 -1.46 -37.83 -10.40
N SER A 101 -0.28 -37.53 -9.85
CA SER A 101 0.97 -38.31 -10.03
C SER A 101 0.99 -39.70 -9.38
N GLY A 102 -0.07 -40.08 -8.66
CA GLY A 102 -0.19 -41.37 -7.99
C GLY A 102 0.57 -41.38 -6.66
N THR A 103 -0.14 -41.71 -5.59
CA THR A 103 0.38 -41.67 -4.21
C THR A 103 0.59 -43.08 -3.69
N TYR A 104 1.71 -43.32 -3.01
CA TYR A 104 1.96 -44.58 -2.31
C TYR A 104 1.13 -44.66 -1.03
N ILE A 105 0.28 -45.67 -0.92
CA ILE A 105 -0.55 -45.93 0.27
C ILE A 105 0.06 -47.11 1.03
N TYR A 106 0.58 -46.82 2.21
CA TYR A 106 1.13 -47.79 3.14
C TYR A 106 0.02 -48.74 3.67
N GLU A 107 0.26 -50.05 3.59
CA GLU A 107 -0.63 -51.07 4.18
C GLU A 107 -0.03 -51.74 5.42
N GLY A 108 1.29 -51.88 5.48
CA GLY A 108 1.98 -52.53 6.59
C GLY A 108 3.48 -52.67 6.37
N GLU A 109 4.16 -53.12 7.42
CA GLU A 109 5.59 -53.38 7.41
C GLU A 109 5.92 -54.65 8.18
N ILE A 110 7.08 -55.21 7.87
CA ILE A 110 7.79 -56.17 8.70
C ILE A 110 8.93 -55.37 9.33
N ASP A 111 8.86 -55.15 10.63
CA ASP A 111 9.88 -54.44 11.38
C ASP A 111 11.09 -55.35 11.66
N TRP A 112 12.21 -54.77 12.09
CA TRP A 112 13.46 -55.47 12.36
C TRP A 112 13.33 -56.56 13.45
N ASN A 113 12.27 -56.53 14.28
CA ASN A 113 12.04 -57.46 15.38
C ASN A 113 10.85 -58.43 15.20
N ASP A 114 10.16 -58.42 14.06
CA ASP A 114 8.97 -59.25 13.86
C ASP A 114 9.28 -60.74 13.69
N GLU A 115 8.41 -61.59 14.26
CA GLU A 115 8.54 -63.06 14.20
C GLU A 115 8.17 -63.64 12.82
N ASN A 116 7.19 -63.04 12.13
CA ASN A 116 6.77 -63.47 10.79
C ASN A 116 7.40 -62.57 9.73
N ARG A 117 8.27 -63.14 8.90
CA ARG A 117 9.17 -62.41 8.00
C ARG A 117 8.99 -62.78 6.53
N GLU A 118 7.94 -63.52 6.24
CA GLU A 118 7.53 -63.89 4.90
C GLU A 118 6.18 -63.26 4.59
N ILE A 119 6.08 -62.61 3.43
CA ILE A 119 4.86 -62.03 2.93
C ILE A 119 4.75 -62.27 1.43
N SER A 120 3.54 -62.50 0.94
CA SER A 120 3.29 -62.67 -0.49
C SER A 120 2.10 -61.86 -0.96
N GLY A 121 2.16 -61.38 -2.19
CA GLY A 121 1.08 -60.60 -2.80
C GLY A 121 1.56 -59.76 -3.99
N ASN A 122 0.62 -59.08 -4.64
CA ASN A 122 0.89 -58.03 -5.62
C ASN A 122 0.79 -56.67 -4.92
N ARG A 123 1.95 -56.06 -4.66
CA ARG A 123 2.11 -54.82 -3.90
C ARG A 123 3.29 -54.01 -4.45
N THR A 124 3.33 -52.74 -4.08
CA THR A 124 4.52 -51.92 -4.14
C THR A 124 5.29 -52.14 -2.84
N TRP A 125 6.53 -52.58 -2.95
CA TRP A 125 7.42 -52.95 -1.85
C TRP A 125 8.49 -51.87 -1.70
N GLU A 126 8.88 -51.58 -0.46
CA GLU A 126 9.98 -50.66 -0.17
C GLU A 126 10.85 -51.24 0.96
N GLY A 127 12.15 -51.36 0.69
CA GLY A 127 13.12 -51.85 1.66
C GLY A 127 13.93 -53.05 1.16
N MET A 128 14.28 -53.95 2.06
CA MET A 128 15.25 -55.02 1.81
C MET A 128 14.61 -56.40 1.93
N ALA A 129 14.68 -57.20 0.87
CA ALA A 129 14.11 -58.54 0.86
C ALA A 129 14.76 -59.47 -0.17
N TYR A 130 14.56 -60.76 0.04
CA TYR A 130 14.66 -61.77 -1.01
C TYR A 130 13.31 -61.92 -1.70
N LEU A 131 13.25 -61.66 -2.99
CA LEU A 131 12.05 -61.71 -3.82
C LEU A 131 12.06 -62.96 -4.72
N GLU A 132 11.13 -63.86 -4.47
CA GLU A 132 10.72 -64.90 -5.42
C GLU A 132 9.57 -64.37 -6.27
N SER A 133 9.90 -63.68 -7.37
CA SER A 133 8.92 -62.99 -8.22
C SER A 133 8.15 -63.95 -9.14
N THR A 134 6.84 -63.80 -9.20
CA THR A 134 6.00 -64.29 -10.30
C THR A 134 5.81 -63.24 -11.39
N TRP A 135 5.84 -61.96 -11.03
CA TRP A 135 5.77 -60.81 -11.94
C TRP A 135 6.49 -59.60 -11.33
N ILE A 136 7.10 -58.76 -12.16
CA ILE A 136 7.78 -57.51 -11.77
C ILE A 136 7.32 -56.43 -12.75
N ASP A 137 7.03 -55.24 -12.23
CA ASP A 137 6.81 -54.04 -13.02
C ASP A 137 8.15 -53.39 -13.38
N PHE A 138 8.59 -53.57 -14.62
CA PHE A 138 9.82 -52.95 -15.13
C PHE A 138 9.62 -51.49 -15.52
N ASP A 139 8.36 -51.06 -15.70
CA ASP A 139 8.01 -49.71 -16.13
C ASP A 139 7.67 -48.80 -14.92
N TYR A 140 7.79 -49.31 -13.69
CA TYR A 140 7.57 -48.54 -12.48
C TYR A 140 8.59 -47.39 -12.39
N LYS A 141 8.08 -46.17 -12.43
CA LYS A 141 8.84 -44.93 -12.31
C LYS A 141 8.22 -44.07 -11.22
N GLY A 142 9.05 -43.22 -10.62
CA GLY A 142 8.68 -42.28 -9.56
C GLY A 142 9.90 -41.44 -9.20
N GLY A 143 9.75 -40.66 -8.12
CA GLY A 143 10.63 -39.57 -7.69
C GLY A 143 12.13 -39.80 -7.88
N GLN A 144 12.89 -38.75 -8.23
CA GLN A 144 14.35 -38.73 -8.12
C GLN A 144 14.85 -39.15 -6.71
N TRP A 145 14.01 -38.98 -5.68
CA TRP A 145 14.27 -39.36 -4.29
C TRP A 145 13.54 -40.62 -3.83
N ASP A 146 12.65 -41.18 -4.66
CA ASP A 146 12.14 -42.52 -4.45
C ASP A 146 13.28 -43.47 -4.83
N TYR A 147 13.76 -44.28 -3.88
CA TYR A 147 14.87 -45.22 -4.08
C TYR A 147 14.47 -46.40 -4.98
N ILE A 148 14.00 -46.13 -6.20
CA ILE A 148 13.42 -47.09 -7.13
C ILE A 148 14.51 -47.98 -7.70
N ILE A 149 14.24 -49.28 -7.71
CA ILE A 149 15.17 -50.24 -8.29
C ILE A 149 15.21 -50.06 -9.80
N ASP A 150 16.38 -49.73 -10.32
CA ASP A 150 16.62 -49.77 -11.76
C ASP A 150 16.77 -51.23 -12.21
N TRP A 151 15.67 -51.77 -12.75
CA TRP A 151 15.65 -53.15 -13.21
C TRP A 151 16.48 -53.37 -14.49
N ASP A 152 16.86 -52.31 -15.21
CA ASP A 152 17.72 -52.42 -16.40
C ASP A 152 19.19 -52.68 -16.04
N ASP A 153 19.61 -52.36 -14.80
CA ASP A 153 21.00 -52.56 -14.29
C ASP A 153 21.14 -53.77 -13.35
N VAL A 154 20.17 -54.70 -13.37
CA VAL A 154 20.22 -55.89 -12.52
C VAL A 154 21.30 -56.86 -12.98
N THR A 155 22.29 -57.07 -12.13
CA THR A 155 23.41 -57.99 -12.38
C THR A 155 23.33 -59.23 -11.51
N VAL A 156 24.12 -60.26 -11.84
CA VAL A 156 24.26 -61.45 -11.01
C VAL A 156 24.97 -61.08 -9.71
N CYS A 157 24.41 -61.45 -8.56
CA CYS A 157 24.98 -61.12 -7.25
C CYS A 157 26.44 -61.63 -7.15
N PRO A 158 27.42 -60.81 -6.75
CA PRO A 158 28.82 -61.23 -6.69
C PRO A 158 29.09 -62.26 -5.57
N ASP A 159 29.39 -63.51 -5.93
CA ASP A 159 29.77 -64.56 -4.98
C ASP A 159 31.01 -64.24 -4.13
N THR A 160 31.84 -63.28 -4.56
CA THR A 160 33.11 -62.94 -3.91
C THR A 160 32.97 -62.15 -2.61
N ARG A 161 31.77 -61.67 -2.28
CA ARG A 161 31.53 -60.78 -1.13
C ARG A 161 30.99 -61.50 0.12
N GLY A 162 30.73 -62.80 0.06
CA GLY A 162 30.18 -63.58 1.18
C GLY A 162 28.66 -63.70 1.15
N VAL A 163 28.05 -64.05 2.29
CA VAL A 163 26.60 -64.27 2.41
C VAL A 163 25.87 -62.92 2.37
N VAL A 164 24.85 -62.82 1.53
CA VAL A 164 24.04 -61.61 1.35
C VAL A 164 23.28 -61.30 2.65
N PHE A 165 23.25 -60.02 3.03
CA PHE A 165 22.74 -59.44 4.28
C PHE A 165 23.50 -59.78 5.59
N ASP A 166 24.44 -60.73 5.56
CA ASP A 166 25.36 -61.03 6.67
C ASP A 166 26.74 -60.37 6.46
N ASP A 167 27.33 -60.53 5.28
CA ASP A 167 28.67 -60.02 4.93
C ASP A 167 28.61 -58.74 4.08
N TRP A 168 27.57 -58.59 3.27
CA TRP A 168 27.35 -57.42 2.39
C TRP A 168 25.88 -57.30 1.97
N MET A 169 25.45 -56.12 1.52
CA MET A 169 24.11 -55.86 0.98
C MET A 169 24.21 -55.12 -0.37
N PRO A 170 23.21 -55.23 -1.26
CA PRO A 170 23.12 -54.38 -2.45
C PRO A 170 23.10 -52.90 -2.08
N ASP A 171 23.64 -52.05 -2.95
CA ASP A 171 23.57 -50.60 -2.77
C ASP A 171 22.11 -50.13 -2.89
N TYR A 172 21.79 -48.96 -2.35
CA TYR A 172 20.44 -48.39 -2.46
C TYR A 172 20.02 -48.25 -3.93
N SER A 173 18.73 -48.46 -4.22
CA SER A 173 18.17 -48.39 -5.58
C SER A 173 18.62 -49.51 -6.53
N THR A 174 19.12 -50.63 -6.00
CA THR A 174 19.63 -51.73 -6.84
C THR A 174 19.04 -53.08 -6.45
N ALA A 175 19.00 -53.98 -7.42
CA ALA A 175 18.73 -55.40 -7.21
C ALA A 175 19.81 -56.26 -7.87
N CYS A 176 20.04 -57.44 -7.31
CA CYS A 176 20.89 -58.45 -7.93
C CYS A 176 20.20 -59.82 -7.93
N GLN A 177 20.53 -60.67 -8.89
CA GLN A 177 19.93 -62.00 -9.01
C GLN A 177 20.89 -63.09 -8.53
N LEU A 178 20.39 -64.02 -7.70
CA LEU A 178 21.11 -65.22 -7.28
C LEU A 178 21.01 -66.34 -8.34
N GLU A 179 21.94 -67.31 -8.32
CA GLU A 179 21.94 -68.44 -9.28
C GLU A 179 20.64 -69.27 -9.27
N ASN A 180 19.87 -69.23 -8.16
CA ASN A 180 18.60 -69.92 -8.01
C ASN A 180 17.39 -69.15 -8.59
N GLY A 181 17.61 -67.95 -9.16
CA GLY A 181 16.57 -67.12 -9.76
C GLY A 181 15.87 -66.14 -8.82
N THR A 182 16.14 -66.21 -7.50
CA THR A 182 15.66 -65.26 -6.49
C THR A 182 16.38 -63.91 -6.63
N TYR A 183 15.64 -62.81 -6.54
CA TYR A 183 16.20 -61.46 -6.53
C TYR A 183 16.48 -61.01 -5.10
N VAL A 184 17.58 -60.29 -4.91
CA VAL A 184 17.89 -59.57 -3.69
C VAL A 184 17.66 -58.10 -3.99
N THR A 185 16.72 -57.48 -3.28
CA THR A 185 16.29 -56.11 -3.55
C THR A 185 16.68 -55.18 -2.41
N ASN A 186 17.13 -53.97 -2.75
CA ASN A 186 17.30 -52.86 -1.79
C ASN A 186 16.77 -51.57 -2.43
N GLY A 187 15.50 -51.25 -2.18
CA GLY A 187 14.83 -50.10 -2.78
C GLY A 187 13.32 -50.30 -2.91
N LYS A 188 12.68 -49.42 -3.67
CA LYS A 188 11.23 -49.39 -3.97
C LYS A 188 10.96 -50.04 -5.32
N PHE A 189 9.96 -50.93 -5.40
CA PHE A 189 9.59 -51.62 -6.63
C PHE A 189 8.19 -52.22 -6.55
N THR A 190 7.52 -52.39 -7.68
CA THR A 190 6.22 -53.08 -7.76
C THR A 190 6.41 -54.49 -8.31
N ALA A 191 5.98 -55.50 -7.55
CA ALA A 191 6.12 -56.90 -7.95
C ALA A 191 5.06 -57.78 -7.29
N GLU A 192 4.77 -58.90 -7.95
CA GLU A 192 4.00 -60.00 -7.39
C GLU A 192 4.96 -61.16 -7.09
N GLY A 193 4.92 -61.68 -5.87
CA GLY A 193 5.79 -62.77 -5.47
C GLY A 193 5.73 -63.09 -3.99
N ASN A 194 6.64 -63.97 -3.54
CA ASN A 194 6.89 -64.23 -2.13
C ASN A 194 8.18 -63.52 -1.72
N LEU A 195 8.10 -62.65 -0.71
CA LEU A 195 9.21 -61.89 -0.18
C LEU A 195 9.59 -62.43 1.20
N SER A 196 10.89 -62.64 1.43
CA SER A 196 11.42 -63.00 2.75
C SER A 196 12.44 -61.95 3.22
N VAL A 197 12.21 -61.42 4.42
CA VAL A 197 12.99 -60.32 4.99
C VAL A 197 14.05 -60.88 5.96
N PRO A 198 15.34 -60.58 5.74
CA PRO A 198 16.42 -61.03 6.61
C PRO A 198 16.36 -60.40 8.01
N MET A 199 17.03 -61.04 8.98
CA MET A 199 17.02 -60.59 10.38
C MET A 199 17.71 -59.23 10.54
N ASN A 200 17.08 -58.31 11.30
CA ASN A 200 17.47 -56.92 11.52
C ASN A 200 17.21 -55.93 10.36
N TYR A 201 16.47 -56.35 9.34
CA TYR A 201 16.06 -55.48 8.24
C TYR A 201 14.55 -55.31 8.22
N PHE A 202 14.09 -54.27 7.52
CA PHE A 202 12.68 -53.93 7.38
C PHE A 202 12.25 -53.99 5.91
N LEU A 203 10.96 -54.22 5.73
CA LEU A 203 10.27 -54.13 4.45
C LEU A 203 8.88 -53.56 4.71
N SER A 204 8.57 -52.44 4.08
CA SER A 204 7.22 -51.89 4.03
C SER A 204 6.55 -52.26 2.71
N TRP A 205 5.22 -52.30 2.69
CA TRP A 205 4.44 -52.54 1.49
C TRP A 205 3.15 -51.74 1.46
N GLY A 206 2.67 -51.56 0.24
CA GLY A 206 1.50 -50.76 -0.05
C GLY A 206 1.02 -50.95 -1.48
N TYR A 207 0.24 -50.00 -1.95
CA TYR A 207 -0.15 -49.88 -3.35
C TYR A 207 -0.06 -48.42 -3.78
N ILE A 208 0.30 -48.19 -5.04
CA ILE A 208 0.24 -46.85 -5.63
C ILE A 208 -1.17 -46.61 -6.18
N THR A 209 -1.71 -45.41 -5.98
CA THR A 209 -2.95 -45.01 -6.64
C THR A 209 -2.74 -44.83 -8.14
N GLY A 210 -3.83 -44.86 -8.91
CA GLY A 210 -3.73 -44.69 -10.36
C GLY A 210 -3.25 -43.29 -10.72
N ILE A 211 -2.32 -43.21 -11.68
CA ILE A 211 -1.85 -41.95 -12.24
C ILE A 211 -2.88 -41.44 -13.26
N PHE A 212 -3.31 -40.20 -13.14
CA PHE A 212 -4.19 -39.54 -14.09
C PHE A 212 -3.76 -38.08 -14.28
N GLU A 213 -4.11 -37.49 -15.42
CA GLU A 213 -3.76 -36.12 -15.74
C GLU A 213 -4.83 -35.17 -15.18
N VAL A 214 -4.42 -34.22 -14.34
CA VAL A 214 -5.23 -33.09 -13.89
C VAL A 214 -4.91 -31.90 -14.81
N PRO A 215 -5.92 -31.18 -15.34
CA PRO A 215 -5.66 -29.96 -16.09
C PRO A 215 -4.93 -28.93 -15.21
N LYS A 216 -3.88 -28.31 -15.75
CA LYS A 216 -3.14 -27.25 -15.06
C LYS A 216 -3.98 -25.98 -14.99
N ASP A 217 -4.10 -25.44 -13.80
CA ASP A 217 -4.79 -24.19 -13.58
C ASP A 217 -3.87 -23.00 -13.99
N PRO A 218 -4.44 -21.94 -14.59
CA PRO A 218 -3.68 -20.75 -14.94
C PRO A 218 -3.22 -20.02 -13.66
N LYS A 219 -2.07 -19.34 -13.71
CA LYS A 219 -1.58 -18.58 -12.55
C LYS A 219 -2.54 -17.45 -12.17
N GLU A 220 -3.24 -16.89 -13.15
CA GLU A 220 -4.26 -15.87 -12.93
C GLU A 220 -5.50 -16.37 -12.17
N MET A 221 -5.61 -17.69 -11.91
CA MET A 221 -6.62 -18.21 -10.99
C MET A 221 -6.25 -17.95 -9.54
N TYR A 222 -4.95 -17.80 -9.24
CA TYR A 222 -4.28 -17.67 -7.94
C TYR A 222 -3.67 -16.28 -7.73
N ILE A 223 -4.11 -15.31 -8.54
CA ILE A 223 -3.62 -13.94 -8.53
C ILE A 223 -4.84 -13.08 -8.79
N ASP A 224 -5.31 -12.34 -7.77
CA ASP A 224 -6.50 -11.48 -7.88
C ASP A 224 -7.73 -12.32 -8.31
N GLU A 225 -8.01 -13.41 -7.55
CA GLU A 225 -8.90 -14.50 -7.99
C GLU A 225 -10.33 -14.04 -8.30
N ASP A 226 -10.87 -13.10 -7.51
CA ASP A 226 -12.11 -12.36 -7.77
C ASP A 226 -12.34 -11.13 -6.84
N ASP A 227 -13.52 -10.50 -6.97
CA ASP A 227 -13.93 -9.35 -6.13
C ASP A 227 -14.57 -9.89 -4.86
N ILE A 228 -14.07 -9.46 -3.72
CA ILE A 228 -14.61 -9.79 -2.40
C ILE A 228 -16.15 -9.95 -2.34
N ASP A 229 -16.67 -11.11 -1.90
CA ASP A 229 -18.11 -11.27 -1.58
C ASP A 229 -18.44 -10.60 -0.24
N TRP A 230 -18.36 -9.26 -0.23
CA TRP A 230 -18.60 -8.42 0.95
C TRP A 230 -19.79 -7.49 0.75
N ASP A 231 -20.79 -7.63 1.63
CA ASP A 231 -22.03 -6.84 1.59
C ASP A 231 -21.96 -5.50 2.34
N GLY A 232 -20.78 -5.12 2.84
CA GLY A 232 -20.59 -3.91 3.64
C GLY A 232 -20.86 -4.10 5.14
N SER A 233 -21.23 -5.31 5.59
CA SER A 233 -21.53 -5.62 6.98
C SER A 233 -20.35 -6.25 7.71
N GLY A 234 -20.39 -6.23 9.05
CA GLY A 234 -19.36 -6.85 9.87
C GLY A 234 -19.68 -8.31 10.11
N GLY A 235 -18.66 -9.16 10.18
CA GLY A 235 -18.80 -10.59 10.37
C GLY A 235 -17.90 -11.40 9.45
N SER A 236 -18.14 -12.70 9.45
CA SER A 236 -17.57 -13.69 8.53
C SER A 236 -18.16 -13.50 7.14
N GLN A 237 -17.31 -13.16 6.17
CA GLN A 237 -17.63 -12.98 4.74
C GLN A 237 -16.43 -13.40 3.89
N GLY A 238 -16.62 -13.62 2.59
CA GLY A 238 -15.64 -14.29 1.73
C GLY A 238 -15.67 -15.82 1.93
N ILE A 239 -15.61 -16.56 0.84
CA ILE A 239 -15.56 -18.02 0.78
C ILE A 239 -14.44 -18.38 -0.18
N ASP A 240 -13.52 -19.24 0.28
CA ASP A 240 -12.56 -19.92 -0.60
C ASP A 240 -13.28 -20.58 -1.81
N ASP A 241 -13.10 -19.97 -2.99
CA ASP A 241 -13.79 -20.32 -4.24
C ASP A 241 -12.96 -21.26 -5.13
N ASP A 242 -11.64 -21.25 -5.00
CA ASP A 242 -10.71 -22.10 -5.73
C ASP A 242 -10.45 -23.44 -5.01
N GLY A 243 -10.69 -23.49 -3.70
CA GLY A 243 -10.74 -24.66 -2.84
C GLY A 243 -9.41 -25.09 -2.23
N ASP A 244 -8.38 -24.23 -2.26
CA ASP A 244 -7.06 -24.56 -1.72
C ASP A 244 -7.05 -24.54 -0.17
N CYS A 245 -7.80 -23.63 0.46
CA CYS A 245 -8.01 -23.62 1.91
C CYS A 245 -8.91 -24.77 2.35
N LEU A 246 -9.99 -25.08 1.63
CA LEU A 246 -10.88 -26.17 2.01
C LEU A 246 -10.26 -27.54 1.75
N ARG A 247 -9.17 -27.60 0.96
CA ARG A 247 -8.46 -28.84 0.65
C ARG A 247 -9.41 -29.91 0.09
N ILE A 248 -10.32 -29.49 -0.80
CA ILE A 248 -11.50 -30.28 -1.20
C ILE A 248 -11.16 -31.67 -1.76
N ASP A 249 -10.01 -31.82 -2.42
CA ASP A 249 -9.51 -33.06 -3.00
C ASP A 249 -8.17 -33.51 -2.37
N TRP A 250 -7.83 -33.00 -1.19
CA TRP A 250 -6.57 -33.32 -0.50
C TRP A 250 -6.51 -34.78 -0.07
N PHE A 251 -5.44 -35.45 -0.47
CA PHE A 251 -5.18 -36.81 -0.02
C PHE A 251 -4.51 -36.84 1.36
N THR A 252 -5.31 -37.10 2.41
CA THR A 252 -4.78 -37.25 3.78
C THR A 252 -4.17 -38.64 3.98
N GLN A 253 -2.85 -38.71 4.12
CA GLN A 253 -2.16 -39.88 4.67
C GLN A 253 -2.19 -39.83 6.20
N ASN A 254 -2.64 -40.91 6.82
CA ASN A 254 -2.59 -41.07 8.27
C ASN A 254 -1.62 -42.20 8.61
N ASP A 255 -0.98 -42.11 9.77
CA ASP A 255 -0.18 -43.16 10.34
C ASP A 255 -1.05 -44.36 10.76
N VAL A 256 -0.39 -45.42 11.27
CA VAL A 256 -1.05 -46.65 11.70
C VAL A 256 -2.01 -46.44 12.89
N ASN A 257 -1.88 -45.33 13.61
CA ASN A 257 -2.74 -44.94 14.72
C ASN A 257 -3.89 -44.02 14.30
N GLY A 258 -3.92 -43.58 13.04
CA GLY A 258 -4.90 -42.64 12.51
C GLY A 258 -4.53 -41.17 12.71
N ASP A 259 -3.30 -40.87 13.10
CA ASP A 259 -2.76 -39.52 13.24
C ASP A 259 -2.16 -39.04 11.90
N LEU A 260 -2.21 -37.73 11.62
CA LEU A 260 -1.63 -37.16 10.40
C LEU A 260 -0.11 -37.39 10.37
N MET A 261 0.44 -37.64 9.18
CA MET A 261 1.89 -37.84 9.04
C MET A 261 2.66 -36.55 9.33
N TRP A 262 3.83 -36.65 9.97
CA TRP A 262 4.58 -35.47 10.46
C TRP A 262 5.10 -34.53 9.38
N TRP A 263 5.16 -34.98 8.13
CA TRP A 263 5.58 -34.18 6.96
C TRP A 263 4.42 -33.52 6.22
N GLN A 264 3.17 -33.74 6.62
CA GLN A 264 2.05 -33.02 6.02
C GLN A 264 2.01 -31.58 6.51
N GLU A 265 1.74 -30.66 5.58
CA GLU A 265 1.57 -29.26 5.92
C GLU A 265 0.41 -29.09 6.91
N PRO A 266 0.65 -28.42 8.06
CA PRO A 266 -0.39 -28.11 9.02
C PRO A 266 -1.55 -27.39 8.34
N HIS A 267 -2.71 -28.03 8.32
CA HIS A 267 -3.93 -27.41 7.82
C HIS A 267 -4.61 -26.67 8.95
N ASN A 268 -4.78 -25.36 8.82
CA ASN A 268 -5.51 -24.58 9.79
C ASN A 268 -6.60 -23.74 9.11
N PRO A 269 -7.70 -24.39 8.71
CA PRO A 269 -8.74 -23.73 7.93
C PRO A 269 -9.52 -22.69 8.75
N ASP A 270 -9.43 -22.69 10.08
CA ASP A 270 -9.99 -21.66 10.98
C ASP A 270 -8.83 -21.02 11.75
N SER A 271 -7.94 -20.34 11.01
CA SER A 271 -6.77 -19.66 11.54
C SER A 271 -7.13 -18.42 12.36
N ASN A 272 -8.26 -17.80 12.04
CA ASN A 272 -8.79 -16.63 12.72
C ASN A 272 -9.57 -16.99 14.01
N GLY A 273 -9.97 -18.26 14.19
CA GLY A 273 -10.54 -18.83 15.41
C GLY A 273 -12.01 -18.48 15.66
N ASN A 274 -12.77 -18.17 14.61
CA ASN A 274 -14.18 -17.78 14.69
C ASN A 274 -15.16 -18.96 14.61
N GLY A 275 -14.67 -20.17 14.31
CA GLY A 275 -15.46 -21.40 14.18
C GLY A 275 -16.10 -21.62 12.80
N ILE A 276 -15.73 -20.83 11.80
CA ILE A 276 -16.10 -20.95 10.39
C ILE A 276 -14.79 -21.15 9.63
N PRO A 277 -14.62 -22.24 8.87
CA PRO A 277 -13.41 -22.48 8.11
C PRO A 277 -13.39 -21.68 6.79
N CYS A 278 -12.21 -21.22 6.41
CA CYS A 278 -11.87 -20.60 5.13
C CYS A 278 -12.71 -19.35 4.86
N ASP A 279 -12.69 -18.42 5.82
CA ASP A 279 -13.43 -17.17 5.74
C ASP A 279 -12.59 -15.93 6.10
N VAL A 280 -13.14 -14.76 5.80
CA VAL A 280 -12.57 -13.47 6.17
C VAL A 280 -13.44 -12.76 7.20
N ILE A 281 -12.85 -12.41 8.34
CA ILE A 281 -13.54 -11.64 9.38
C ILE A 281 -13.39 -10.15 9.14
N TRP A 282 -14.53 -9.50 8.94
CA TRP A 282 -14.67 -8.06 8.86
C TRP A 282 -15.08 -7.50 10.22
N VAL A 283 -14.15 -6.87 10.93
CA VAL A 283 -14.44 -6.18 12.20
C VAL A 283 -14.79 -4.73 11.88
N ILE A 284 -16.06 -4.39 12.02
CA ILE A 284 -16.58 -3.04 11.75
C ILE A 284 -16.97 -2.36 13.05
N ASP A 285 -16.69 -1.07 13.16
CA ASP A 285 -17.20 -0.23 14.24
C ASP A 285 -18.73 -0.08 14.11
N PRO A 286 -19.54 -0.53 15.09
CA PRO A 286 -20.99 -0.46 15.01
C PRO A 286 -21.56 0.97 15.07
N GLU A 287 -20.78 1.96 15.48
CA GLU A 287 -21.21 3.36 15.55
C GLU A 287 -20.88 4.16 14.29
N THR A 288 -19.71 3.90 13.67
CA THR A 288 -19.25 4.65 12.49
C THR A 288 -19.45 3.89 11.18
N GLY A 289 -19.58 2.56 11.22
CA GLY A 289 -19.62 1.70 10.04
C GLY A 289 -18.25 1.54 9.37
N GLU A 290 -17.16 1.94 10.04
CA GLU A 290 -15.79 1.86 9.50
C GLU A 290 -15.16 0.49 9.78
N VAL A 291 -14.40 -0.04 8.81
CA VAL A 291 -13.60 -1.27 8.98
C VAL A 291 -12.43 -0.98 9.92
N ILE A 292 -12.35 -1.72 11.03
CA ILE A 292 -11.30 -1.61 12.06
C ILE A 292 -10.16 -2.56 11.75
N SER A 293 -10.49 -3.79 11.38
CA SER A 293 -9.51 -4.82 11.04
C SER A 293 -10.16 -5.88 10.15
N ILE A 294 -9.35 -6.44 9.27
CA ILE A 294 -9.70 -7.56 8.42
C ILE A 294 -8.77 -8.70 8.83
N ASN A 295 -9.31 -9.89 9.04
CA ASN A 295 -8.54 -11.06 9.43
C ASN A 295 -9.01 -12.26 8.61
N ALA A 296 -8.21 -12.64 7.61
CA ALA A 296 -8.47 -13.80 6.77
C ALA A 296 -7.90 -15.08 7.40
N ASP A 297 -8.52 -16.21 7.07
CA ASP A 297 -7.91 -17.53 7.27
C ASP A 297 -6.71 -17.76 6.35
N SER A 298 -6.00 -18.88 6.56
CA SER A 298 -4.83 -19.20 5.73
C SER A 298 -5.27 -19.68 4.34
N SER A 299 -4.63 -19.16 3.28
CA SER A 299 -4.94 -19.51 1.88
C SER A 299 -6.38 -19.12 1.51
N VAL A 300 -6.81 -17.95 2.01
CA VAL A 300 -8.05 -17.30 1.57
C VAL A 300 -7.62 -15.95 1.07
N ASP A 301 -7.68 -15.74 -0.23
CA ASP A 301 -7.20 -14.53 -0.91
C ASP A 301 -8.34 -13.71 -1.53
N GLU A 302 -9.45 -13.63 -0.77
CA GLU A 302 -10.57 -12.72 -0.98
C GLU A 302 -10.17 -11.25 -0.73
N ASP A 303 -9.38 -10.71 -1.64
CA ASP A 303 -8.99 -9.31 -1.68
C ASP A 303 -9.82 -8.50 -2.69
N PRO A 304 -9.81 -7.15 -2.62
CA PRO A 304 -10.54 -6.34 -3.57
C PRO A 304 -9.79 -6.30 -4.90
N VAL A 305 -10.49 -6.39 -6.04
CA VAL A 305 -9.90 -6.37 -7.38
C VAL A 305 -8.75 -5.36 -7.49
N ASP A 306 -7.54 -5.88 -7.60
CA ASP A 306 -6.32 -5.14 -7.31
C ASP A 306 -6.14 -3.96 -8.27
N GLU A 307 -6.45 -4.18 -9.56
CA GLU A 307 -6.38 -3.12 -10.57
C GLU A 307 -7.29 -1.93 -10.23
N ASN A 308 -8.51 -2.21 -9.76
CA ASN A 308 -9.49 -1.19 -9.42
C ASN A 308 -9.13 -0.51 -8.10
N TYR A 309 -8.72 -1.31 -7.12
CA TYR A 309 -8.37 -0.85 -5.79
C TYR A 309 -7.09 -0.01 -5.79
N VAL A 310 -6.00 -0.53 -6.36
CA VAL A 310 -4.72 0.18 -6.51
C VAL A 310 -4.89 1.38 -7.44
N GLY A 311 -5.73 1.30 -8.46
CA GLY A 311 -6.10 2.44 -9.29
C GLY A 311 -6.74 3.58 -8.49
N GLU A 312 -7.77 3.26 -7.71
CA GLU A 312 -8.49 4.22 -6.88
C GLU A 312 -7.60 4.79 -5.76
N ALA A 313 -6.89 3.94 -5.03
CA ALA A 313 -5.97 4.34 -3.98
C ALA A 313 -4.82 5.18 -4.55
N GLY A 314 -4.23 4.78 -5.68
CA GLY A 314 -3.20 5.53 -6.41
C GLY A 314 -3.67 6.91 -6.86
N HIS A 315 -4.90 7.03 -7.37
CA HIS A 315 -5.52 8.32 -7.69
C HIS A 315 -5.63 9.22 -6.45
N ARG A 316 -6.15 8.71 -5.33
CA ARG A 316 -6.27 9.47 -4.08
C ARG A 316 -4.90 9.89 -3.56
N THR A 317 -3.94 8.97 -3.53
CA THR A 317 -2.54 9.21 -3.16
C THR A 317 -1.95 10.35 -3.99
N PHE A 318 -2.16 10.35 -5.31
CA PHE A 318 -1.69 11.43 -6.20
C PHE A 318 -2.30 12.79 -5.85
N VAL A 319 -3.62 12.87 -5.65
CA VAL A 319 -4.31 14.12 -5.31
C VAL A 319 -3.84 14.66 -3.96
N ILE A 320 -3.74 13.80 -2.94
CA ILE A 320 -3.30 14.17 -1.59
C ILE A 320 -1.83 14.60 -1.60
N ALA A 321 -0.95 13.83 -2.25
CA ALA A 321 0.48 14.13 -2.38
C ALA A 321 0.69 15.48 -3.07
N THR A 322 -0.02 15.71 -4.18
CA THR A 322 0.06 16.96 -4.92
C THR A 322 -0.44 18.13 -4.07
N GLY A 323 -1.55 17.96 -3.34
CA GLY A 323 -2.08 18.97 -2.42
C GLY A 323 -1.11 19.32 -1.29
N LYS A 324 -0.55 18.31 -0.64
CA LYS A 324 0.37 18.48 0.50
C LYS A 324 1.73 19.04 0.07
N ILE A 325 2.39 18.36 -0.87
CA ILE A 325 3.77 18.66 -1.23
C ILE A 325 3.82 19.84 -2.20
N ALA A 326 3.12 19.76 -3.34
CA ALA A 326 3.24 20.78 -4.37
C ALA A 326 2.50 22.08 -4.02
N PHE A 327 1.27 21.99 -3.53
CA PHE A 327 0.47 23.17 -3.20
C PHE A 327 0.85 23.79 -1.85
N VAL A 328 0.84 23.03 -0.75
CA VAL A 328 1.12 23.59 0.58
C VAL A 328 2.61 23.81 0.83
N LEU A 329 3.46 22.80 0.67
CA LEU A 329 4.89 22.93 1.01
C LEU A 329 5.69 23.74 -0.02
N LEU A 330 5.52 23.48 -1.32
CA LEU A 330 6.27 24.19 -2.36
C LEU A 330 5.63 25.56 -2.66
N LEU A 331 4.43 25.59 -3.25
CA LEU A 331 3.81 26.87 -3.63
C LEU A 331 3.50 27.76 -2.43
N GLY A 332 2.99 27.18 -1.33
CA GLY A 332 2.66 27.90 -0.10
C GLY A 332 3.86 28.61 0.52
N LEU A 333 5.07 28.05 0.41
CA LEU A 333 6.29 28.64 0.97
C LEU A 333 7.02 29.56 -0.03
N PHE A 334 7.20 29.11 -1.27
CA PHE A 334 7.99 29.85 -2.26
C PHE A 334 7.29 31.10 -2.79
N LEU A 335 5.97 31.08 -3.03
CA LEU A 335 5.25 32.26 -3.54
C LEU A 335 5.39 33.47 -2.59
N PRO A 336 5.10 33.37 -1.28
CA PRO A 336 5.21 34.52 -0.38
C PRO A 336 6.66 34.96 -0.17
N LEU A 337 7.64 34.04 -0.26
CA LEU A 337 9.06 34.38 -0.15
C LEU A 337 9.49 35.40 -1.21
N PHE A 338 9.05 35.21 -2.46
CA PHE A 338 9.41 36.10 -3.57
C PHE A 338 8.46 37.30 -3.74
N LEU A 339 7.16 37.12 -3.44
CA LEU A 339 6.14 38.12 -3.73
C LEU A 339 5.81 39.02 -2.54
N SER A 340 5.81 38.46 -1.31
CA SER A 340 5.35 39.18 -0.11
C SER A 340 6.46 39.93 0.61
N LEU A 341 7.67 39.36 0.64
CA LEU A 341 8.81 39.91 1.38
C LEU A 341 9.17 41.36 1.01
N GLY A 342 9.04 41.70 -0.28
CA GLY A 342 9.37 43.02 -0.81
C GLY A 342 8.23 44.04 -0.80
N LEU A 343 7.01 43.68 -0.36
CA LEU A 343 5.82 44.53 -0.54
C LEU A 343 5.95 45.90 0.09
N VAL A 344 6.43 45.95 1.34
CA VAL A 344 6.60 47.21 2.07
C VAL A 344 8.08 47.58 2.21
N ARG A 345 8.96 46.58 2.27
CA ARG A 345 10.40 46.77 2.43
C ARG A 345 11.00 47.58 1.29
N ASP A 346 10.74 47.19 0.04
CA ASP A 346 11.35 47.82 -1.14
C ASP A 346 10.98 49.32 -1.21
N GLU A 347 9.77 49.68 -0.81
CA GLU A 347 9.29 51.07 -0.80
C GLU A 347 9.85 51.88 0.38
N THR A 348 10.10 51.22 1.50
CA THR A 348 10.76 51.82 2.66
C THR A 348 12.23 52.11 2.34
N GLU A 349 12.94 51.17 1.71
CA GLU A 349 14.35 51.35 1.34
C GLU A 349 14.56 52.38 0.23
N ARG A 350 13.64 52.46 -0.74
CA ARG A 350 13.69 53.48 -1.81
C ARG A 350 13.20 54.85 -1.37
N GLY A 351 12.70 54.97 -0.13
CA GLY A 351 12.14 56.20 0.39
C GLY A 351 10.86 56.66 -0.32
N THR A 352 10.24 55.86 -1.19
CA THR A 352 9.04 56.28 -1.97
C THR A 352 7.75 56.23 -1.16
N LEU A 353 7.83 55.77 0.09
CA LEU A 353 6.69 55.59 1.00
C LEU A 353 5.94 56.91 1.29
N HIS A 354 6.63 58.05 1.34
CA HIS A 354 6.00 59.35 1.64
C HIS A 354 5.05 59.83 0.54
N TYR A 355 5.27 59.44 -0.72
CA TYR A 355 4.35 59.76 -1.81
C TYR A 355 3.03 59.01 -1.69
N LEU A 356 3.06 57.80 -1.11
CA LEU A 356 1.88 56.94 -0.92
C LEU A 356 1.08 57.31 0.34
N LEU A 357 1.75 57.86 1.36
CA LEU A 357 1.14 58.27 2.63
C LEU A 357 0.71 59.75 2.68
N SER A 358 0.55 60.41 1.53
CA SER A 358 0.14 61.83 1.44
C SER A 358 -1.24 62.14 2.04
N LYS A 359 -2.07 61.12 2.29
CA LYS A 359 -3.30 61.20 3.09
C LYS A 359 -3.14 60.42 4.40
N PRO A 360 -3.77 60.85 5.51
CA PRO A 360 -3.74 60.10 6.74
C PRO A 360 -4.42 58.73 6.51
N ILE A 361 -3.60 57.68 6.54
CA ILE A 361 -3.99 56.27 6.56
C ILE A 361 -3.28 55.68 7.79
N HIS A 362 -3.99 54.87 8.57
CA HIS A 362 -3.36 54.24 9.71
C HIS A 362 -2.33 53.23 9.21
N ARG A 363 -1.14 53.27 9.80
CA ARG A 363 0.03 52.49 9.40
C ARG A 363 -0.22 50.98 9.32
N GLY A 364 -1.04 50.45 10.23
CA GLY A 364 -1.48 49.05 10.19
C GLY A 364 -2.45 48.71 9.07
N GLU A 365 -3.34 49.64 8.70
CA GLU A 365 -4.28 49.45 7.58
C GLU A 365 -3.51 49.36 6.26
N PHE A 366 -2.44 50.16 6.10
CA PHE A 366 -1.59 50.11 4.92
C PHE A 366 -0.95 48.73 4.72
N ILE A 367 -0.36 48.14 5.76
CA ILE A 367 0.24 46.79 5.68
C ILE A 367 -0.83 45.74 5.34
N LEU A 368 -1.99 45.82 5.98
CA LEU A 368 -3.10 44.90 5.72
C LEU A 368 -3.53 44.96 4.24
N TYR A 369 -3.71 46.17 3.68
CA TYR A 369 -4.10 46.32 2.28
C TYR A 369 -3.02 45.84 1.30
N ARG A 370 -1.74 45.95 1.66
CA ARG A 370 -0.63 45.38 0.87
C ARG A 370 -0.68 43.86 0.84
N VAL A 371 -0.84 43.24 2.00
CA VAL A 371 -0.95 41.77 2.11
C VAL A 371 -2.20 41.28 1.38
N LEU A 372 -3.33 41.99 1.49
CA LEU A 372 -4.54 41.67 0.71
C LEU A 372 -4.32 41.78 -0.81
N GLY A 373 -3.63 42.83 -1.28
CA GLY A 373 -3.31 42.98 -2.70
C GLY A 373 -2.42 41.86 -3.25
N TYR A 374 -1.47 41.39 -2.44
CA TYR A 374 -0.71 40.17 -2.74
C TYR A 374 -1.62 38.94 -2.78
N LEU A 375 -2.45 38.74 -1.74
CA LEU A 375 -3.33 37.59 -1.61
C LEU A 375 -4.27 37.45 -2.81
N VAL A 376 -4.87 38.54 -3.30
CA VAL A 376 -5.74 38.49 -4.48
C VAL A 376 -5.03 37.87 -5.69
N VAL A 377 -3.77 38.24 -5.94
CA VAL A 377 -2.99 37.72 -7.09
C VAL A 377 -2.71 36.23 -6.92
N VAL A 378 -2.19 35.82 -5.75
CA VAL A 378 -1.82 34.42 -5.52
C VAL A 378 -3.03 33.51 -5.37
N SER A 379 -4.13 33.98 -4.76
CA SER A 379 -5.37 33.21 -4.62
C SER A 379 -6.00 32.91 -5.98
N ILE A 380 -6.07 33.89 -6.89
CA ILE A 380 -6.57 33.65 -8.25
C ILE A 380 -5.70 32.62 -8.97
N PHE A 381 -4.37 32.72 -8.84
CA PHE A 381 -3.44 31.77 -9.45
C PHE A 381 -3.61 30.34 -8.89
N VAL A 382 -3.67 30.19 -7.56
CA VAL A 382 -3.85 28.88 -6.91
C VAL A 382 -5.21 28.28 -7.23
N LEU A 383 -6.28 29.07 -7.22
CA LEU A 383 -7.62 28.60 -7.61
C LEU A 383 -7.64 28.12 -9.07
N PHE A 384 -7.01 28.87 -9.97
CA PHE A 384 -6.91 28.47 -11.36
C PHE A 384 -6.13 27.15 -11.52
N LEU A 385 -4.97 27.01 -10.86
CA LEU A 385 -4.20 25.77 -10.90
C LEU A 385 -4.97 24.60 -10.29
N SER A 386 -5.58 24.77 -9.12
CA SER A 386 -6.36 23.72 -8.48
C SER A 386 -7.55 23.28 -9.33
N LEU A 387 -8.31 24.21 -9.92
CA LEU A 387 -9.40 23.86 -10.83
C LEU A 387 -8.92 23.19 -12.11
N PHE A 388 -7.75 23.57 -12.62
CA PHE A 388 -7.14 22.92 -13.76
C PHE A 388 -6.73 21.48 -13.42
N MET A 389 -6.09 21.27 -12.28
CA MET A 389 -5.76 19.93 -11.78
C MET A 389 -7.03 19.09 -11.58
N ALA A 390 -8.03 19.64 -10.89
CA ALA A 390 -9.32 18.98 -10.66
C ALA A 390 -9.98 18.53 -11.96
N LEU A 391 -9.96 19.37 -12.99
CA LEU A 391 -10.54 19.02 -14.28
C LEU A 391 -9.79 17.87 -14.95
N ILE A 392 -8.46 17.85 -14.92
CA ILE A 392 -7.67 16.78 -15.56
C ILE A 392 -7.78 15.47 -14.78
N THR A 393 -7.60 15.51 -13.45
CA THR A 393 -7.66 14.30 -12.61
C THR A 393 -9.06 13.71 -12.60
N SER A 394 -10.12 14.53 -12.66
CA SER A 394 -11.50 14.07 -12.67
C SER A 394 -11.92 13.39 -13.99
N VAL A 395 -11.23 13.69 -15.09
CA VAL A 395 -11.50 13.08 -16.41
C VAL A 395 -10.69 11.81 -16.64
N ILE A 396 -9.49 11.73 -16.05
CA ILE A 396 -8.55 10.62 -16.23
C ILE A 396 -8.62 9.61 -15.08
N GLY A 397 -9.12 10.03 -13.92
CA GLY A 397 -9.24 9.19 -12.74
C GLY A 397 -10.08 7.94 -12.98
N PRO A 398 -9.78 6.85 -12.26
CA PRO A 398 -10.51 5.60 -12.36
C PRO A 398 -11.98 5.80 -11.95
N GLY A 399 -12.87 5.09 -12.65
CA GLY A 399 -14.31 5.04 -12.36
C GLY A 399 -15.21 5.03 -13.60
N ASP A 400 -16.46 4.63 -13.41
CA ASP A 400 -17.44 4.43 -14.49
C ASP A 400 -17.95 5.74 -15.12
N SER A 401 -17.77 6.86 -14.43
CA SER A 401 -18.28 8.17 -14.86
C SER A 401 -17.25 8.96 -15.65
N LEU A 402 -17.67 9.59 -16.75
CA LEU A 402 -16.79 10.43 -17.58
C LEU A 402 -16.16 11.63 -16.83
N VAL A 403 -16.78 12.09 -15.74
CA VAL A 403 -16.26 13.17 -14.88
C VAL A 403 -16.59 12.87 -13.43
N ARG A 404 -15.56 12.63 -12.63
CA ARG A 404 -15.66 12.37 -11.20
C ARG A 404 -15.86 13.65 -10.38
N ILE A 405 -17.12 13.98 -10.09
CA ILE A 405 -17.46 15.22 -9.36
C ILE A 405 -16.98 15.16 -7.88
N GLY A 406 -16.77 13.96 -7.34
CA GLY A 406 -16.32 13.73 -5.96
C GLY A 406 -14.94 14.33 -5.63
N ASP A 407 -14.09 14.60 -6.63
CA ASP A 407 -12.73 15.12 -6.38
C ASP A 407 -12.70 16.64 -6.26
N PHE A 408 -13.72 17.33 -6.79
CA PHE A 408 -13.78 18.80 -6.78
C PHE A 408 -13.77 19.39 -5.36
N PRO A 409 -14.53 18.86 -4.38
CA PRO A 409 -14.43 19.29 -2.99
C PRO A 409 -13.01 19.22 -2.42
N VAL A 410 -12.27 18.15 -2.70
CA VAL A 410 -10.89 17.97 -2.23
C VAL A 410 -9.97 19.01 -2.85
N TRP A 411 -10.04 19.22 -4.17
CA TRP A 411 -9.23 20.22 -4.86
C TRP A 411 -9.55 21.66 -4.42
N LEU A 412 -10.83 21.99 -4.23
CA LEU A 412 -11.25 23.27 -3.67
C LEU A 412 -10.75 23.44 -2.23
N GLY A 413 -10.77 22.36 -1.45
CA GLY A 413 -10.17 22.27 -0.14
C GLY A 413 -8.67 22.56 -0.13
N ILE A 414 -7.92 21.90 -0.99
CA ILE A 414 -6.48 22.13 -1.20
C ILE A 414 -6.23 23.60 -1.56
N ALA A 415 -7.03 24.18 -2.47
CA ALA A 415 -6.91 25.59 -2.83
C ALA A 415 -7.17 26.52 -1.64
N PHE A 416 -8.24 26.26 -0.88
CA PHE A 416 -8.58 27.01 0.32
C PHE A 416 -7.47 26.96 1.37
N THR A 417 -6.98 25.77 1.67
CA THR A 417 -5.85 25.55 2.59
C THR A 417 -4.61 26.29 2.14
N THR A 418 -4.26 26.16 0.86
CA THR A 418 -3.09 26.84 0.28
C THR A 418 -3.23 28.35 0.39
N ILE A 419 -4.43 28.92 0.19
CA ILE A 419 -4.67 30.35 0.35
C ILE A 419 -4.46 30.79 1.81
N LEU A 420 -4.90 30.01 2.79
CA LEU A 420 -4.67 30.30 4.22
C LEU A 420 -3.18 30.23 4.57
N VAL A 421 -2.47 29.22 4.07
CA VAL A 421 -1.02 29.08 4.23
C VAL A 421 -0.28 30.25 3.58
N LEU A 422 -0.69 30.66 2.38
CA LEU A 422 -0.15 31.84 1.69
C LEU A 422 -0.41 33.14 2.46
N ALA A 423 -1.51 33.25 3.20
CA ALA A 423 -1.79 34.38 4.07
C ALA A 423 -0.88 34.37 5.31
N ALA A 424 -0.68 33.21 5.92
CA ALA A 424 0.19 33.04 7.08
C ALA A 424 1.66 33.33 6.72
N TYR A 425 2.21 32.66 5.70
CA TYR A 425 3.59 32.93 5.26
C TYR A 425 3.75 34.30 4.62
N GLY A 426 2.76 34.77 3.86
CA GLY A 426 2.76 36.10 3.26
C GLY A 426 2.86 37.19 4.32
N SER A 427 2.06 37.10 5.38
CA SER A 427 2.13 38.05 6.50
C SER A 427 3.43 37.92 7.30
N LEU A 428 3.89 36.69 7.57
CA LEU A 428 5.14 36.41 8.27
C LEU A 428 6.36 37.01 7.56
N PHE A 429 6.56 36.69 6.28
CA PHE A 429 7.71 37.18 5.52
C PHE A 429 7.66 38.69 5.29
N ASN A 430 6.48 39.27 5.08
CA ASN A 430 6.34 40.73 5.00
C ASN A 430 6.73 41.41 6.34
N THR A 431 6.30 40.84 7.47
CA THR A 431 6.65 41.35 8.81
C THR A 431 8.15 41.22 9.10
N ILE A 432 8.79 40.13 8.70
CA ILE A 432 10.25 39.96 8.82
C ILE A 432 11.00 40.96 7.92
N GLY A 433 10.55 41.15 6.68
CA GLY A 433 11.10 42.14 5.76
C GLY A 433 11.02 43.56 6.32
N LEU A 434 9.96 43.87 7.08
CA LEU A 434 9.83 45.12 7.82
C LEU A 434 10.79 45.19 9.02
N LEU A 435 10.86 44.15 9.85
CA LEU A 435 11.73 44.11 11.04
C LEU A 435 13.20 44.29 10.67
N LEU A 436 13.66 43.58 9.64
CA LEU A 436 15.07 43.51 9.22
C LEU A 436 15.22 43.89 7.73
N PRO A 437 15.27 45.17 7.35
CA PRO A 437 15.33 45.56 5.94
C PRO A 437 16.53 44.94 5.20
N LYS A 438 17.72 45.01 5.81
CA LYS A 438 18.96 44.52 5.22
C LYS A 438 19.11 42.99 5.25
N TYR A 439 18.68 42.33 6.33
CA TYR A 439 18.95 40.91 6.59
C TYR A 439 17.71 40.01 6.55
N GLY A 440 16.51 40.57 6.33
CA GLY A 440 15.26 39.84 6.42
C GLY A 440 15.16 38.66 5.46
N VAL A 441 15.73 38.77 4.26
CA VAL A 441 15.78 37.67 3.27
C VAL A 441 16.47 36.44 3.85
N TYR A 442 17.62 36.60 4.51
CA TYR A 442 18.37 35.47 5.08
C TYR A 442 17.58 34.78 6.20
N LEU A 443 16.92 35.56 7.05
CA LEU A 443 16.07 35.00 8.10
C LEU A 443 14.86 34.26 7.52
N CYS A 444 14.23 34.80 6.48
CA CYS A 444 13.14 34.12 5.78
C CYS A 444 13.59 32.80 5.13
N ILE A 445 14.82 32.72 4.61
CA ILE A 445 15.37 31.46 4.08
C ILE A 445 15.55 30.43 5.20
N VAL A 446 16.10 30.82 6.36
CA VAL A 446 16.26 29.91 7.51
C VAL A 446 14.90 29.40 8.00
N ILE A 447 13.92 30.29 8.11
CA ILE A 447 12.54 29.90 8.45
C ILE A 447 11.95 29.01 7.36
N GLY A 448 12.19 29.31 6.08
CA GLY A 448 11.74 28.45 4.98
C GLY A 448 12.28 27.02 5.07
N VAL A 449 13.57 26.85 5.41
CA VAL A 449 14.16 25.53 5.64
C VAL A 449 13.54 24.84 6.86
N TRP A 450 13.32 25.58 7.95
CA TRP A 450 12.63 25.06 9.14
C TRP A 450 11.21 24.57 8.80
N GLU A 451 10.43 25.39 8.11
CA GLU A 451 9.04 25.08 7.75
C GLU A 451 8.94 23.90 6.79
N PHE A 452 9.89 23.78 5.85
CA PHE A 452 10.00 22.63 4.96
C PHE A 452 10.32 21.34 5.76
N ALA A 453 11.29 21.40 6.67
CA ALA A 453 11.65 20.26 7.52
C ALA A 453 10.47 19.82 8.42
N MET A 454 9.75 20.77 9.03
CA MET A 454 8.57 20.46 9.86
C MET A 454 7.41 19.91 9.03
N GLY A 455 7.30 20.30 7.75
CA GLY A 455 6.36 19.71 6.80
C GLY A 455 6.60 18.21 6.61
N PHE A 456 7.85 17.80 6.36
CA PHE A 456 8.23 16.39 6.26
C PHE A 456 8.05 15.63 7.59
N THR A 457 8.41 16.24 8.71
CA THR A 457 8.16 15.65 10.04
C THR A 457 6.67 15.40 10.26
N THR A 458 5.78 16.25 9.74
CA THR A 458 4.33 16.05 9.86
C THR A 458 3.84 14.86 9.04
N LEU A 459 4.43 14.59 7.87
CA LEU A 459 4.08 13.42 7.06
C LEU A 459 4.48 12.12 7.76
N ILE A 460 5.69 12.07 8.33
CA ILE A 460 6.22 10.86 8.98
C ILE A 460 5.63 10.66 10.38
N SER A 461 5.43 11.77 11.12
CA SER A 461 4.97 11.74 12.51
C SER A 461 3.96 12.88 12.76
N PRO A 462 2.68 12.66 12.42
CA PRO A 462 1.62 13.65 12.58
C PRO A 462 1.39 14.08 14.04
N SER A 463 1.74 13.24 15.01
CA SER A 463 1.58 13.50 16.45
C SER A 463 2.71 14.34 17.07
N SER A 464 3.73 14.71 16.29
CA SER A 464 4.88 15.46 16.79
C SER A 464 4.50 16.87 17.26
N THR A 465 4.74 17.14 18.55
CA THR A 465 4.51 18.46 19.17
C THR A 465 5.44 19.55 18.63
N VAL A 466 6.59 19.17 18.07
CA VAL A 466 7.51 20.12 17.46
C VAL A 466 6.99 20.57 16.09
N ALA A 467 6.41 19.64 15.33
CA ALA A 467 5.83 19.94 14.03
C ALA A 467 4.64 20.90 14.15
N SER A 468 3.82 20.77 15.20
CA SER A 468 2.65 21.63 15.41
C SER A 468 2.97 23.11 15.70
N LEU A 469 4.24 23.47 15.92
CA LEU A 469 4.68 24.87 15.98
C LEU A 469 4.81 25.53 14.59
N SER A 470 4.86 24.73 13.53
CA SER A 470 5.02 25.21 12.15
C SER A 470 3.70 25.55 11.49
N VAL A 471 3.72 26.46 10.52
CA VAL A 471 2.54 26.78 9.69
C VAL A 471 2.25 25.62 8.72
N SER A 472 3.29 24.92 8.27
CA SER A 472 3.16 23.79 7.35
C SER A 472 2.36 22.64 7.97
N HIS A 473 2.56 22.33 9.25
CA HIS A 473 1.79 21.31 9.95
C HIS A 473 0.28 21.56 9.91
N TRP A 474 -0.17 22.76 10.27
CA TRP A 474 -1.59 23.11 10.23
C TRP A 474 -2.16 23.15 8.81
N GLY A 475 -1.32 23.45 7.80
CA GLY A 475 -1.70 23.32 6.40
C GLY A 475 -1.92 21.87 5.99
N LEU A 476 -1.01 20.97 6.37
CA LEU A 476 -1.10 19.54 6.04
C LEU A 476 -2.27 18.87 6.76
N GLN A 477 -2.45 19.13 8.06
CA GLN A 477 -3.57 18.61 8.84
C GLN A 477 -4.93 19.09 8.29
N LEU A 478 -5.00 20.34 7.79
CA LEU A 478 -6.22 20.85 7.18
C LEU A 478 -6.57 20.09 5.89
N ILE A 479 -5.57 19.71 5.08
CA ILE A 479 -5.81 18.83 3.92
C ILE A 479 -6.32 17.47 4.39
N ASP A 480 -5.68 16.84 5.37
CA ASP A 480 -6.10 15.53 5.88
C ASP A 480 -7.55 15.53 6.36
N SER A 481 -7.94 16.60 7.06
CA SER A 481 -9.29 16.77 7.58
C SER A 481 -10.32 17.00 6.45
N ILE A 482 -9.93 17.69 5.36
CA ILE A 482 -10.81 17.91 4.20
C ILE A 482 -10.95 16.64 3.36
N VAL A 483 -9.86 15.89 3.20
CA VAL A 483 -9.86 14.58 2.53
C VAL A 483 -10.84 13.67 3.24
N LEU A 484 -10.73 13.51 4.56
CA LEU A 484 -11.65 12.67 5.32
C LEU A 484 -13.10 13.17 5.30
N ALA A 485 -13.32 14.48 5.23
CA ALA A 485 -14.67 15.04 5.08
C ALA A 485 -15.28 14.83 3.69
N SER A 486 -14.46 14.65 2.65
CA SER A 486 -14.91 14.50 1.26
C SER A 486 -14.96 13.04 0.81
N TRP A 487 -13.98 12.24 1.27
CA TRP A 487 -13.79 10.82 1.02
C TRP A 487 -13.74 10.10 2.38
N PRO A 488 -14.90 9.87 3.02
CA PRO A 488 -14.97 9.26 4.36
C PRO A 488 -14.43 7.82 4.38
N ASP A 489 -14.55 7.12 3.26
CA ASP A 489 -14.02 5.78 2.99
C ASP A 489 -12.48 5.72 2.94
N THR A 490 -11.76 6.85 2.96
CA THR A 490 -10.28 6.84 2.95
C THR A 490 -9.67 6.08 4.14
N ILE A 491 -10.36 6.04 5.29
CA ILE A 491 -9.93 5.20 6.43
C ILE A 491 -10.00 3.72 6.06
N GLN A 492 -11.09 3.30 5.42
CA GLN A 492 -11.30 1.92 4.99
C GLN A 492 -10.25 1.51 3.95
N PHE A 493 -9.95 2.36 2.96
CA PHE A 493 -8.83 2.13 2.03
C PHE A 493 -7.48 2.01 2.75
N SER A 494 -7.25 2.76 3.84
CA SER A 494 -6.00 2.59 4.58
C SER A 494 -5.94 1.26 5.34
N GLN A 495 -7.07 0.74 5.82
CA GLN A 495 -7.11 -0.53 6.55
C GLN A 495 -7.06 -1.74 5.62
N MET A 496 -7.74 -1.67 4.47
CA MET A 496 -7.69 -2.69 3.42
C MET A 496 -6.25 -2.84 2.89
N SER A 497 -5.58 -1.72 2.59
CA SER A 497 -4.18 -1.75 2.12
C SER A 497 -3.26 -2.45 3.13
N TYR A 498 -3.46 -2.18 4.43
CA TYR A 498 -2.68 -2.79 5.49
C TYR A 498 -2.98 -4.28 5.68
N ALA A 499 -4.25 -4.69 5.57
CA ALA A 499 -4.65 -6.07 5.78
C ALA A 499 -4.16 -6.99 4.66
N PHE A 500 -4.27 -6.54 3.42
CA PHE A 500 -3.90 -7.29 2.21
C PHE A 500 -2.47 -6.96 1.75
N SER A 501 -1.69 -6.19 2.51
CA SER A 501 -0.31 -5.83 2.15
C SER A 501 -0.15 -5.11 0.79
N LEU A 502 -1.18 -4.40 0.33
CA LEU A 502 -1.20 -3.70 -0.95
C LEU A 502 -0.40 -2.38 -0.89
N ASP A 503 0.67 -2.25 -1.68
CA ASP A 503 1.53 -1.05 -1.69
C ASP A 503 0.93 0.10 -2.52
N THR A 504 -0.05 0.80 -1.94
CA THR A 504 -0.75 1.93 -2.60
C THR A 504 -0.10 3.30 -2.36
N GLY A 505 0.90 3.37 -1.47
CA GLY A 505 1.55 4.61 -1.02
C GLY A 505 0.66 5.58 -0.23
N LEU A 506 -0.63 5.26 -0.02
CA LEU A 506 -1.59 6.11 0.69
C LEU A 506 -1.16 6.31 2.15
N GLU A 507 -0.69 5.25 2.81
CA GLU A 507 -0.26 5.23 4.21
C GLU A 507 0.92 6.18 4.49
N TRP A 508 1.77 6.42 3.50
CA TRP A 508 2.93 7.32 3.61
C TRP A 508 2.56 8.80 3.50
N ILE A 509 1.48 9.09 2.78
CA ILE A 509 1.11 10.44 2.36
C ILE A 509 -0.05 10.97 3.20
N TRP A 510 -0.97 10.11 3.60
CA TRP A 510 -2.17 10.47 4.35
C TRP A 510 -2.17 9.84 5.74
N SER A 511 -2.68 10.59 6.70
CA SER A 511 -2.84 10.13 8.07
C SER A 511 -4.05 10.81 8.70
N PRO A 512 -4.79 10.13 9.60
CA PRO A 512 -5.93 10.73 10.26
C PRO A 512 -5.53 11.98 11.07
N PRO A 513 -6.39 13.02 11.13
CA PRO A 513 -6.06 14.28 11.77
C PRO A 513 -5.92 14.14 13.29
N VAL A 514 -4.79 14.59 13.85
CA VAL A 514 -4.47 14.40 15.27
C VAL A 514 -5.07 15.48 16.19
N HIS A 515 -5.04 16.77 15.80
CA HIS A 515 -5.50 17.87 16.66
C HIS A 515 -7.00 18.17 16.48
N THR A 516 -7.85 17.23 16.90
CA THR A 516 -9.32 17.27 16.82
C THR A 516 -10.02 17.51 18.16
N LEU A 517 -9.28 17.91 19.20
CA LEU A 517 -9.80 18.10 20.58
C LEU A 517 -10.43 16.82 21.17
N ASP A 518 -9.80 15.67 20.91
CA ASP A 518 -10.24 14.34 21.38
C ASP A 518 -11.66 13.95 20.90
N THR A 519 -12.14 14.56 19.83
CA THR A 519 -13.46 14.24 19.25
C THR A 519 -13.40 13.28 18.06
N ASN A 520 -12.19 12.99 17.54
CA ASN A 520 -11.94 12.22 16.31
C ASN A 520 -12.73 12.71 15.08
N ASN A 521 -13.27 13.93 15.14
CA ASN A 521 -14.14 14.45 14.09
C ASN A 521 -13.33 15.30 13.09
N PRO A 522 -13.40 15.01 11.77
CA PRO A 522 -12.67 15.76 10.75
C PRO A 522 -13.04 17.25 10.73
N TYR A 523 -14.31 17.59 10.97
CA TYR A 523 -14.76 18.99 10.98
C TYR A 523 -14.12 19.80 12.11
N MET A 524 -13.83 19.18 13.25
CA MET A 524 -13.10 19.84 14.33
C MET A 524 -11.64 20.09 13.95
N GLY A 525 -11.01 19.17 13.23
CA GLY A 525 -9.67 19.36 12.65
C GLY A 525 -9.60 20.50 11.64
N ILE A 526 -10.66 20.69 10.84
CA ILE A 526 -10.79 21.84 9.93
C ILE A 526 -10.84 23.14 10.73
N ILE A 527 -11.71 23.22 11.74
CA ILE A 527 -11.88 24.44 12.54
C ILE A 527 -10.60 24.82 13.28
N THR A 528 -9.94 23.86 13.94
CA THR A 528 -8.69 24.13 14.69
C THR A 528 -7.61 24.66 13.76
N SER A 529 -7.39 24.00 12.62
CA SER A 529 -6.37 24.40 11.64
C SER A 529 -6.65 25.77 11.03
N VAL A 530 -7.91 26.07 10.65
CA VAL A 530 -8.31 27.38 10.13
C VAL A 530 -8.09 28.48 11.17
N VAL A 531 -8.47 28.24 12.44
CA VAL A 531 -8.27 29.21 13.52
C VAL A 531 -6.79 29.48 13.76
N VAL A 532 -5.93 28.46 13.73
CA VAL A 532 -4.48 28.63 13.89
C VAL A 532 -3.88 29.40 12.70
N LEU A 533 -4.22 29.07 11.46
CA LEU A 533 -3.69 29.77 10.27
C LEU A 533 -4.16 31.24 10.20
N LEU A 534 -5.41 31.53 10.57
CA LEU A 534 -5.92 32.89 10.63
C LEU A 534 -5.32 33.68 11.80
N SER A 535 -5.17 33.05 12.98
CA SER A 535 -4.59 33.71 14.15
C SER A 535 -3.10 34.02 13.95
N THR A 536 -2.33 33.12 13.33
CA THR A 536 -0.93 33.37 12.94
C THR A 536 -0.84 34.53 11.96
N SER A 537 -1.70 34.55 10.93
CA SER A 537 -1.79 35.66 9.97
C SER A 537 -2.09 37.01 10.65
N ALA A 538 -3.10 37.03 11.53
CA ALA A 538 -3.50 38.24 12.25
C ALA A 538 -2.42 38.71 13.23
N ALA A 539 -1.75 37.78 13.94
CA ALA A 539 -0.66 38.08 14.84
C ALA A 539 0.53 38.70 14.09
N MET A 540 0.91 38.15 12.94
CA MET A 540 2.01 38.67 12.13
C MET A 540 1.70 40.06 11.57
N ILE A 541 0.48 40.30 11.08
CA ILE A 541 0.05 41.64 10.64
C ILE A 541 0.07 42.63 11.82
N GLY A 542 -0.39 42.20 13.01
CA GLY A 542 -0.36 43.00 14.23
C GLY A 542 1.06 43.41 14.65
N ILE A 543 2.00 42.47 14.65
CA ILE A 543 3.42 42.73 14.93
C ILE A 543 4.01 43.69 13.90
N GLY A 544 3.77 43.44 12.60
CA GLY A 544 4.24 44.31 11.51
C GLY A 544 3.73 45.75 11.64
N SER A 545 2.44 45.92 11.97
CA SER A 545 1.82 47.21 12.26
C SER A 545 2.47 47.94 13.45
N ALA A 546 2.71 47.23 14.55
CA ALA A 546 3.33 47.79 15.75
C ALA A 546 4.79 48.22 15.54
N VAL A 547 5.53 47.51 14.68
CA VAL A 547 6.91 47.86 14.31
C VAL A 547 6.92 49.09 13.42
N PHE A 548 6.04 49.12 12.41
CA PHE A 548 5.96 50.20 11.45
C PHE A 548 5.46 51.52 12.07
N SER A 549 4.64 51.46 13.12
CA SER A 549 4.21 52.66 13.86
C SER A 549 5.35 53.39 14.57
N LYS A 550 6.41 52.66 14.98
CA LYS A 550 7.55 53.21 15.72
C LYS A 550 8.69 53.72 14.83
N ARG A 551 8.71 53.40 13.54
CA ARG A 551 9.75 53.91 12.63
C ARG A 551 9.45 55.34 12.19
N GLU A 552 10.46 56.20 12.28
CA GLU A 552 10.43 57.52 11.67
C GLU A 552 10.54 57.37 10.15
N ILE A 553 9.60 57.96 9.42
CA ILE A 553 9.65 58.06 7.97
C ILE A 553 10.50 59.31 7.72
N MET A 554 11.81 59.12 7.50
CA MET A 554 12.70 60.21 7.08
C MET A 554 12.53 60.50 5.59
#